data_AF-A0A3R5WXV2-F1
#
_entry.id   AF-A0A3R5WXV2-F1
#
_cell.length_a   1.000
_cell.length_b   1.000
_cell.length_c   1.000
_cell.angle_alpha   90.00
_cell.angle_beta   90.00
_cell.angle_gamma   90.00
#
_symmetry.space_group_name_H-M   'P 1'
#
loop_
_entity.id
_entity.type
_entity.pdbx_description
1 polymer ?
#
loop_
_entity_poly.entity_id
_entity_poly.type
_entity_poly.pdbx_seq_one_letter_code
_entity_poly.pdbx_strand_id
1 'polypeptide(L)'
;MKKYVLWTGGWDSTYRMVELSRRDDIEIYPIYIRDHTRPSLQIEINTVEKLYKQLVEDKRTKAKINPLTYIEDCDIPENIEITTAYQRIKEKIKIGSQYEYIARLAISYPGIELGIEKPNGEFSGCVEVINQFGRLKECDGGYVLDLEKSSKDCNMLFENVAFPIINLTEIEMLENIKNWGYIEFMKGIHFCYTPHRNYPCGICRPCQQKMECGMEMLLPKRAQIRYKIYSWRVANGGILSRIIWKLTNIFS
;
A
#
# COMPACT_ATOMS: atom_id res chain seq x y z
N MET A 1 -15.27 18.40 1.41
CA MET A 1 -13.82 18.58 1.18
C MET A 1 -13.33 17.56 0.16
N LYS A 2 -12.54 17.99 -0.82
CA LYS A 2 -12.01 17.16 -1.89
C LYS A 2 -10.74 16.42 -1.44
N LYS A 3 -10.64 15.12 -1.74
CA LYS A 3 -9.47 14.28 -1.44
C LYS A 3 -9.07 13.45 -2.65
N TYR A 4 -7.84 13.63 -3.13
CA TYR A 4 -7.22 12.73 -4.11
C TYR A 4 -6.49 11.63 -3.37
N VAL A 5 -6.74 10.36 -3.73
CA VAL A 5 -6.17 9.22 -3.01
C VAL A 5 -5.53 8.28 -4.01
N LEU A 6 -4.23 8.00 -3.85
CA LEU A 6 -3.57 6.94 -4.60
C LEU A 6 -4.08 5.58 -4.11
N TRP A 7 -4.74 4.84 -4.99
CA TRP A 7 -5.38 3.58 -4.64
C TRP A 7 -4.99 2.44 -5.55
N THR A 8 -4.18 1.51 -5.04
CA THR A 8 -3.66 0.35 -5.76
C THR A 8 -4.40 -0.96 -5.46
N GLY A 9 -5.41 -0.92 -4.59
CA GLY A 9 -6.08 -2.13 -4.09
C GLY A 9 -5.28 -2.92 -3.05
N GLY A 10 -4.18 -2.34 -2.54
CA GLY A 10 -3.40 -2.86 -1.40
C GLY A 10 -4.03 -2.55 -0.05
N TRP A 11 -3.40 -3.00 1.04
CA TRP A 11 -3.91 -2.81 2.41
C TRP A 11 -4.05 -1.32 2.78
N ASP A 12 -2.95 -0.58 2.73
CA ASP A 12 -2.83 0.81 3.20
C ASP A 12 -3.78 1.75 2.46
N SER A 13 -3.74 1.71 1.12
CA SER A 13 -4.57 2.57 0.29
C SER A 13 -6.05 2.21 0.36
N THR A 14 -6.39 0.91 0.46
CA THR A 14 -7.79 0.48 0.64
C THR A 14 -8.32 0.86 2.02
N TYR A 15 -7.49 0.76 3.07
CA TYR A 15 -7.85 1.25 4.40
C TYR A 15 -8.22 2.73 4.34
N ARG A 16 -7.40 3.58 3.70
CA ARG A 16 -7.69 5.01 3.60
C ARG A 16 -8.97 5.29 2.82
N MET A 17 -9.24 4.53 1.76
CA MET A 17 -10.51 4.61 1.03
C MET A 17 -11.71 4.28 1.93
N VAL A 18 -11.62 3.19 2.72
CA VAL A 18 -12.67 2.81 3.68
C VAL A 18 -12.86 3.89 4.75
N GLU A 19 -11.77 4.39 5.32
CA GLU A 19 -11.80 5.43 6.35
C GLU A 19 -12.52 6.69 5.86
N LEU A 20 -12.14 7.20 4.70
CA LEU A 20 -12.76 8.38 4.10
C LEU A 20 -14.20 8.10 3.65
N SER A 21 -14.50 6.90 3.13
CA SER A 21 -15.83 6.57 2.60
C SER A 21 -16.95 6.74 3.64
N ARG A 22 -16.62 6.65 4.92
CA ARG A 22 -17.58 6.70 6.04
C ARG A 22 -17.98 8.12 6.43
N ARG A 23 -17.41 9.14 5.79
CA ARG A 23 -17.65 10.56 6.06
C ARG A 23 -18.55 11.19 5.00
N ASP A 24 -19.58 11.92 5.40
CA ASP A 24 -20.51 12.60 4.48
C ASP A 24 -20.00 13.97 4.00
N ASP A 25 -18.98 14.53 4.66
CA ASP A 25 -18.36 15.81 4.32
C ASP A 25 -17.22 15.68 3.30
N ILE A 26 -16.92 14.48 2.80
CA ILE A 26 -15.79 14.20 1.90
C ILE A 26 -16.25 13.81 0.49
N GLU A 27 -15.51 14.32 -0.50
CA GLU A 27 -15.56 13.84 -1.87
C GLU A 27 -14.22 13.22 -2.25
N ILE A 28 -14.23 11.92 -2.57
CA ILE A 28 -13.04 11.12 -2.86
C ILE A 28 -12.84 11.03 -4.36
N TYR A 29 -11.59 11.26 -4.79
CA TYR A 29 -11.12 11.11 -6.16
C TYR A 29 -10.01 10.06 -6.18
N PRO A 30 -10.37 8.77 -6.34
CA PRO A 30 -9.40 7.70 -6.36
C PRO A 30 -8.59 7.72 -7.67
N ILE A 31 -7.27 7.59 -7.54
CA ILE A 31 -6.30 7.61 -8.65
C ILE A 31 -5.49 6.31 -8.61
N TYR A 32 -5.45 5.60 -9.74
CA TYR A 32 -4.55 4.47 -9.97
C TYR A 32 -3.52 4.87 -11.04
N ILE A 33 -2.24 4.71 -10.73
CA ILE A 33 -1.16 4.91 -11.71
C ILE A 33 -0.85 3.58 -12.37
N ARG A 34 -1.00 3.50 -13.69
CA ARG A 34 -0.63 2.35 -14.50
C ARG A 34 0.85 2.39 -14.81
N ASP A 35 1.60 1.71 -13.95
CA ASP A 35 3.03 1.48 -14.11
C ASP A 35 3.24 0.23 -14.97
N HIS A 36 3.57 0.44 -16.25
CA HIS A 36 3.67 -0.64 -17.25
C HIS A 36 4.83 -1.60 -16.96
N THR A 37 5.74 -1.23 -16.06
CA THR A 37 6.88 -2.08 -15.67
C THR A 37 6.49 -3.10 -14.60
N ARG A 38 5.30 -2.99 -13.99
CA ARG A 38 4.87 -3.87 -12.90
C ARG A 38 4.34 -5.22 -13.41
N PRO A 39 4.94 -6.34 -13.00
CA PRO A 39 4.41 -7.67 -13.34
C PRO A 39 3.00 -7.93 -12.80
N SER A 40 2.61 -7.24 -11.72
CA SER A 40 1.30 -7.35 -11.05
C SER A 40 0.22 -6.45 -11.61
N LEU A 41 0.50 -5.61 -12.62
CA LEU A 41 -0.39 -4.55 -13.10
C LEU A 41 -1.84 -5.02 -13.32
N GLN A 42 -2.04 -6.08 -14.10
CA GLN A 42 -3.40 -6.57 -14.40
C GLN A 42 -4.14 -7.07 -13.15
N ILE A 43 -3.41 -7.67 -12.20
CA ILE A 43 -4.01 -8.16 -10.95
C ILE A 43 -4.41 -6.97 -10.08
N GLU A 44 -3.57 -5.95 -9.97
CA GLU A 44 -3.85 -4.71 -9.25
C GLU A 44 -5.06 -3.98 -9.85
N ILE A 45 -5.12 -3.80 -11.18
CA ILE A 45 -6.26 -3.20 -11.88
C ILE A 45 -7.56 -3.94 -11.56
N ASN A 46 -7.58 -5.27 -11.76
CA ASN A 46 -8.77 -6.08 -11.50
C ASN A 46 -9.20 -5.99 -10.02
N THR A 47 -8.23 -5.88 -9.11
CA THR A 47 -8.47 -5.75 -7.67
C THR A 47 -9.10 -4.41 -7.34
N VAL A 48 -8.49 -3.31 -7.78
CA VAL A 48 -8.98 -1.96 -7.46
C VAL A 48 -10.35 -1.69 -8.10
N GLU A 49 -10.61 -2.19 -9.32
CA GLU A 49 -11.92 -2.07 -9.96
C GLU A 49 -13.02 -2.80 -9.20
N LYS A 50 -12.73 -4.01 -8.74
CA LYS A 50 -13.66 -4.79 -7.93
C LYS A 50 -13.94 -4.08 -6.62
N LEU A 51 -12.90 -3.63 -5.91
CA LEU A 51 -13.04 -2.92 -4.65
C LEU A 51 -13.78 -1.59 -4.82
N TYR A 52 -13.53 -0.86 -5.89
CA TYR A 52 -14.23 0.38 -6.23
C TYR A 52 -15.74 0.14 -6.33
N LYS A 53 -16.17 -0.83 -7.15
CA LYS A 53 -17.60 -1.17 -7.31
C LYS A 53 -18.23 -1.53 -5.96
N GLN A 54 -17.57 -2.41 -5.21
CA GLN A 54 -18.05 -2.85 -3.90
C GLN A 54 -18.17 -1.71 -2.90
N LEU A 55 -17.21 -0.78 -2.88
CA LEU A 55 -17.19 0.33 -1.93
C LEU A 55 -18.26 1.38 -2.26
N VAL A 56 -18.47 1.67 -3.55
CA VAL A 56 -19.52 2.62 -3.99
C VAL A 56 -20.93 2.09 -3.68
N GLU A 57 -21.14 0.77 -3.81
CA GLU A 57 -22.42 0.12 -3.52
C GLU A 57 -22.64 -0.17 -2.02
N ASP A 58 -21.62 0.00 -1.19
CA ASP A 58 -21.70 -0.30 0.23
C ASP A 58 -22.61 0.71 0.95
N LYS A 59 -23.65 0.22 1.64
CA LYS A 59 -24.60 1.06 2.39
C LYS A 59 -23.96 1.88 3.52
N ARG A 60 -22.74 1.53 3.94
CA ARG A 60 -21.98 2.25 4.95
C ARG A 60 -21.16 3.40 4.36
N THR A 61 -21.02 3.46 3.04
CA THR A 61 -20.40 4.58 2.33
C THR A 61 -21.32 5.79 2.38
N LYS A 62 -20.80 6.87 2.94
CA LYS A 62 -21.46 8.18 3.05
C LYS A 62 -20.80 9.23 2.15
N ALA A 63 -19.51 9.07 1.86
CA ALA A 63 -18.76 9.98 1.01
C ALA A 63 -19.22 9.88 -0.43
N LYS A 64 -19.09 10.98 -1.17
CA LYS A 64 -19.19 10.92 -2.64
C LYS A 64 -17.88 10.36 -3.18
N ILE A 65 -17.91 9.17 -3.77
CA ILE A 65 -16.75 8.56 -4.42
C ILE A 65 -16.86 8.76 -5.94
N ASN A 66 -15.94 9.53 -6.51
CA ASN A 66 -15.88 9.74 -7.96
C ASN A 66 -15.36 8.51 -8.71
N PRO A 67 -15.57 8.42 -10.03
CA PRO A 67 -14.99 7.37 -10.86
C PRO A 67 -13.49 7.19 -10.63
N LEU A 68 -13.05 5.93 -10.60
CA LEU A 68 -11.63 5.58 -10.53
C LEU A 68 -10.90 6.17 -11.75
N THR A 69 -9.96 7.06 -11.48
CA THR A 69 -9.15 7.72 -12.51
C THR A 69 -7.88 6.92 -12.73
N TYR A 70 -7.60 6.59 -13.99
CA TYR A 70 -6.35 5.96 -14.40
C TYR A 70 -5.41 7.00 -14.98
N ILE A 71 -4.14 6.92 -14.61
CA ILE A 71 -3.08 7.77 -15.14
C ILE A 71 -1.98 6.84 -15.62
N GLU A 72 -1.64 6.93 -16.90
CA GLU A 72 -0.51 6.17 -17.46
C GLU A 72 0.80 6.80 -16.95
N ASP A 73 1.74 5.98 -16.51
CA ASP A 73 3.06 6.44 -16.04
C ASP A 73 3.80 7.30 -17.06
N CYS A 74 3.66 6.97 -18.35
CA CYS A 74 4.21 7.71 -19.49
C CYS A 74 3.53 9.07 -19.75
N ASP A 75 2.31 9.28 -19.26
CA ASP A 75 1.57 10.54 -19.42
C ASP A 75 1.90 11.55 -18.31
N ILE A 76 2.58 11.11 -17.23
CA ILE A 76 3.00 12.01 -16.15
C ILE A 76 4.15 12.87 -16.68
N PRO A 77 4.02 14.22 -16.70
CA PRO A 77 5.06 15.11 -17.24
C PRO A 77 6.42 14.89 -16.57
N GLU A 78 7.49 14.92 -17.37
CA GLU A 78 8.86 14.85 -16.85
C GLU A 78 9.19 16.10 -16.00
N ASN A 79 10.03 15.91 -15.00
CA ASN A 79 10.56 17.02 -14.19
C ASN A 79 11.98 16.68 -13.76
N ILE A 80 12.95 17.32 -14.40
CA ILE A 80 14.37 17.04 -14.18
C ILE A 80 14.82 17.32 -12.75
N GLU A 81 14.22 18.29 -12.05
CA GLU A 81 14.58 18.64 -10.67
C GLU A 81 14.15 17.52 -9.70
N ILE A 82 12.91 17.02 -9.87
CA ILE A 82 12.40 15.87 -9.11
C ILE A 82 13.21 14.61 -9.43
N THR A 83 13.45 14.32 -10.70
CA THR A 83 14.24 13.15 -11.10
C THR A 83 15.65 13.23 -10.51
N THR A 84 16.29 14.40 -10.53
CA THR A 84 17.63 14.58 -9.96
C THR A 84 17.63 14.39 -8.44
N ALA A 85 16.65 14.97 -7.73
CA ALA A 85 16.49 14.79 -6.28
C ALA A 85 16.25 13.31 -5.92
N TYR A 86 15.41 12.62 -6.70
CA TYR A 86 15.17 11.18 -6.55
C TYR A 86 16.46 10.37 -6.69
N GLN A 87 17.29 10.62 -7.73
CA GLN A 87 18.55 9.87 -7.90
C GLN A 87 19.51 10.11 -6.73
N ARG A 88 19.67 11.36 -6.26
CA ARG A 88 20.51 11.68 -5.09
C ARG A 88 20.05 10.96 -3.82
N ILE A 89 18.75 10.82 -3.62
CA ILE A 89 18.18 10.07 -2.50
C ILE A 89 18.39 8.56 -2.68
N LYS A 90 18.14 8.04 -3.88
CA LYS A 90 18.26 6.61 -4.22
C LYS A 90 19.68 6.06 -4.03
N GLU A 91 20.70 6.89 -4.23
CA GLU A 91 22.10 6.56 -3.95
C GLU A 91 22.36 6.28 -2.46
N LYS A 92 21.54 6.85 -1.57
CA LYS A 92 21.71 6.78 -0.11
C LYS A 92 20.74 5.81 0.55
N ILE A 93 19.50 5.74 0.06
CA ILE A 93 18.41 4.96 0.62
C ILE A 93 17.76 4.13 -0.48
N LYS A 94 17.43 2.88 -0.17
CA LYS A 94 16.68 2.00 -1.08
C LYS A 94 15.21 2.41 -1.16
N ILE A 95 14.94 3.49 -1.88
CA ILE A 95 13.59 3.97 -2.18
C ILE A 95 13.08 3.42 -3.52
N GLY A 96 11.79 3.05 -3.57
CA GLY A 96 11.15 2.55 -4.80
C GLY A 96 11.10 3.60 -5.90
N SER A 97 11.15 3.18 -7.18
CA SER A 97 10.99 4.08 -8.34
C SER A 97 9.66 4.81 -8.36
N GLN A 98 8.62 4.23 -7.76
CA GLN A 98 7.28 4.82 -7.72
C GLN A 98 7.24 6.23 -7.12
N TYR A 99 8.11 6.53 -6.16
CA TYR A 99 8.09 7.82 -5.48
C TYR A 99 8.56 8.96 -6.40
N GLU A 100 9.31 8.66 -7.45
CA GLU A 100 9.72 9.65 -8.47
C GLU A 100 8.50 10.13 -9.26
N TYR A 101 7.75 9.20 -9.87
CA TYR A 101 6.59 9.58 -10.68
C TYR A 101 5.41 10.05 -9.83
N ILE A 102 5.28 9.57 -8.58
CA ILE A 102 4.27 10.09 -7.64
C ILE A 102 4.57 11.56 -7.31
N ALA A 103 5.83 11.92 -7.10
CA ALA A 103 6.22 13.31 -6.84
C ALA A 103 5.87 14.23 -8.03
N ARG A 104 6.17 13.78 -9.26
CA ARG A 104 5.80 14.50 -10.48
C ARG A 104 4.28 14.64 -10.63
N LEU A 105 3.55 13.55 -10.40
CA LEU A 105 2.08 13.55 -10.46
C LEU A 105 1.48 14.51 -9.43
N ALA A 106 2.03 14.57 -8.22
CA ALA A 106 1.53 15.39 -7.12
C ALA A 106 1.54 16.90 -7.45
N ILE A 107 2.34 17.36 -8.42
CA ILE A 107 2.26 18.74 -8.93
C ILE A 107 0.86 19.04 -9.51
N SER A 108 0.28 18.09 -10.24
CA SER A 108 -1.06 18.22 -10.83
C SER A 108 -2.18 17.92 -9.83
N TYR A 109 -1.84 17.23 -8.74
CA TYR A 109 -2.76 16.84 -7.68
C TYR A 109 -2.20 17.21 -6.29
N PRO A 110 -2.07 18.51 -5.95
CA PRO A 110 -1.48 18.91 -4.69
C PRO A 110 -2.26 18.36 -3.49
N GLY A 111 -1.54 17.80 -2.52
CA GLY A 111 -2.11 17.14 -1.36
C GLY A 111 -2.66 15.74 -1.65
N ILE A 112 -2.23 15.11 -2.74
CA ILE A 112 -2.58 13.72 -3.03
C ILE A 112 -2.15 12.82 -1.87
N GLU A 113 -3.08 11.99 -1.42
CA GLU A 113 -2.87 11.14 -0.26
C GLU A 113 -2.19 9.83 -0.67
N LEU A 114 -1.05 9.57 -0.04
CA LEU A 114 -0.29 8.34 -0.20
C LEU A 114 -0.41 7.50 1.08
N GLY A 115 -1.06 6.34 0.95
CA GLY A 115 -1.19 5.39 2.05
C GLY A 115 0.14 4.69 2.33
N ILE A 116 0.78 5.07 3.43
CA ILE A 116 1.95 4.39 3.99
C ILE A 116 1.69 4.28 5.47
N GLU A 117 1.57 3.07 5.97
CA GLU A 117 1.41 2.80 7.40
C GLU A 117 2.72 2.93 8.18
N LYS A 118 2.60 3.01 9.51
CA LYS A 118 3.72 2.91 10.44
C LYS A 118 4.27 1.48 10.40
N PRO A 119 5.51 1.26 9.94
CA PRO A 119 6.05 -0.08 9.80
C PRO A 119 6.26 -0.74 11.17
N ASN A 120 5.92 -2.03 11.27
CA ASN A 120 6.30 -2.86 12.40
C ASN A 120 7.64 -3.56 12.09
N GLY A 121 8.76 -2.86 12.33
CA GLY A 121 10.11 -3.36 12.06
C GLY A 121 10.83 -2.61 10.93
N GLU A 122 11.24 -3.31 9.87
CA GLU A 122 11.98 -2.71 8.76
C GLU A 122 11.20 -1.56 8.12
N PHE A 123 11.83 -0.38 8.06
CA PHE A 123 11.23 0.81 7.50
C PHE A 123 11.04 0.66 5.98
N SER A 124 9.91 1.16 5.47
CA SER A 124 9.78 1.37 4.03
C SER A 124 10.74 2.46 3.59
N GLY A 125 11.27 2.38 2.37
CA GLY A 125 12.24 3.36 1.88
C GLY A 125 11.72 4.81 1.92
N CYS A 126 10.41 5.04 1.82
CA CYS A 126 9.82 6.37 2.00
C CYS A 126 9.88 6.86 3.45
N VAL A 127 9.50 6.02 4.41
CA VAL A 127 9.60 6.37 5.84
C VAL A 127 11.06 6.62 6.23
N GLU A 128 11.99 5.84 5.68
CA GLU A 128 13.42 6.05 5.91
C GLU A 128 13.90 7.40 5.35
N VAL A 129 13.49 7.77 4.13
CA VAL A 129 13.79 9.08 3.54
C VAL A 129 13.23 10.22 4.39
N ILE A 130 11.97 10.12 4.83
CA ILE A 130 11.35 11.13 5.69
C ILE A 130 12.12 11.23 7.02
N ASN A 131 12.49 10.12 7.65
CA ASN A 131 13.20 10.14 8.93
C ASN A 131 14.61 10.75 8.82
N GLN A 132 15.33 10.44 7.74
CA GLN A 132 16.71 10.91 7.55
C GLN A 132 16.80 12.34 7.00
N PHE A 133 15.92 12.67 6.05
CA PHE A 133 16.04 13.88 5.23
C PHE A 133 14.86 14.83 5.34
N GLY A 134 13.84 14.48 6.12
CA GLY A 134 12.62 15.27 6.27
C GLY A 134 12.14 15.38 7.71
N ARG A 135 11.07 16.15 7.89
CA ARG A 135 10.26 16.17 9.11
C ARG A 135 8.80 16.29 8.70
N LEU A 136 7.92 15.59 9.41
CA LEU A 136 6.48 15.74 9.21
C LEU A 136 5.92 16.71 10.24
N LYS A 137 4.90 17.45 9.81
CA LYS A 137 4.01 18.20 10.69
C LYS A 137 2.60 17.68 10.53
N GLU A 138 1.87 17.69 11.63
CA GLU A 138 0.46 17.31 11.65
C GLU A 138 -0.38 18.38 10.94
N CYS A 139 -1.41 17.94 10.23
CA CYS A 139 -2.42 18.79 9.61
C CYS A 139 -3.79 18.14 9.77
N ASP A 140 -4.85 18.86 9.38
CA ASP A 140 -6.20 18.31 9.45
C ASP A 140 -6.32 17.02 8.61
N GLY A 141 -6.55 15.90 9.30
CA GLY A 141 -6.72 14.58 8.70
C GLY A 141 -5.44 13.85 8.26
N GLY A 142 -4.26 14.22 8.77
CA GLY A 142 -3.02 13.49 8.46
C GLY A 142 -1.71 14.23 8.77
N TYR A 143 -0.68 13.89 7.99
CA TYR A 143 0.64 14.52 8.06
C TYR A 143 1.08 15.03 6.69
N VAL A 144 1.83 16.13 6.68
CA VAL A 144 2.51 16.68 5.50
C VAL A 144 3.95 16.99 5.84
N LEU A 145 4.77 17.19 4.81
CA LEU A 145 6.17 17.57 4.99
C LEU A 145 6.30 18.98 5.59
N ASP A 146 7.15 19.13 6.61
CA ASP A 146 7.61 20.41 7.11
C ASP A 146 8.78 20.89 6.22
N LEU A 147 8.46 21.73 5.22
CA LEU A 147 9.41 22.16 4.18
C LEU A 147 10.62 22.90 4.74
N GLU A 148 10.47 23.59 5.86
CA GLU A 148 11.55 24.37 6.50
C GLU A 148 12.54 23.48 7.24
N LYS A 149 12.07 22.33 7.74
CA LYS A 149 12.87 21.37 8.50
C LYS A 149 13.27 20.13 7.70
N SER A 150 13.03 20.17 6.41
CA SER A 150 13.31 19.09 5.48
C SER A 150 14.36 19.53 4.45
N SER A 151 15.14 18.57 3.96
CA SER A 151 16.12 18.83 2.92
C SER A 151 15.42 19.18 1.59
N LYS A 152 16.11 19.92 0.72
CA LYS A 152 15.59 20.27 -0.61
C LYS A 152 15.19 19.03 -1.43
N ASP A 153 15.98 17.97 -1.36
CA ASP A 153 15.67 16.73 -2.09
C ASP A 153 14.42 16.03 -1.55
N CYS A 154 14.24 16.02 -0.22
CA CYS A 154 13.03 15.47 0.40
C CYS A 154 11.79 16.32 0.05
N ASN A 155 11.94 17.65 0.02
CA ASN A 155 10.88 18.56 -0.41
C ASN A 155 10.45 18.25 -1.85
N MET A 156 11.40 18.12 -2.78
CA MET A 156 11.07 17.80 -4.18
C MET A 156 10.27 16.50 -4.33
N LEU A 157 10.49 15.50 -3.47
CA LEU A 157 9.73 14.25 -3.54
C LEU A 157 8.35 14.32 -2.89
N PHE A 158 8.19 15.07 -1.80
CA PHE A 158 7.04 14.89 -0.92
C PHE A 158 6.29 16.18 -0.54
N GLU A 159 6.67 17.35 -1.05
CA GLU A 159 6.00 18.63 -0.69
C GLU A 159 4.51 18.66 -1.08
N ASN A 160 4.14 17.98 -2.17
CA ASN A 160 2.76 17.92 -2.67
C ASN A 160 2.02 16.64 -2.24
N VAL A 161 2.61 15.84 -1.35
CA VAL A 161 2.05 14.55 -0.89
C VAL A 161 1.60 14.66 0.57
N ALA A 162 0.43 14.09 0.87
CA ALA A 162 -0.06 13.92 2.23
C ALA A 162 0.05 12.46 2.67
N PHE A 163 0.39 12.24 3.94
CA PHE A 163 0.59 10.94 4.56
C PHE A 163 -0.43 10.71 5.69
N PRO A 164 -1.69 10.37 5.36
CA PRO A 164 -2.78 10.40 6.34
C PRO A 164 -2.69 9.32 7.43
N ILE A 165 -1.96 8.24 7.17
CA ILE A 165 -1.97 7.03 8.02
C ILE A 165 -0.57 6.62 8.50
N ILE A 166 0.44 7.47 8.34
CA ILE A 166 1.85 7.14 8.62
C ILE A 166 2.17 6.91 10.09
N ASN A 167 1.28 7.31 10.99
CA ASN A 167 1.36 7.04 12.41
C ASN A 167 0.63 5.76 12.85
N LEU A 168 -0.22 5.18 11.99
CA LEU A 168 -1.04 4.00 12.30
C LEU A 168 -0.30 2.72 11.95
N THR A 169 -0.29 1.76 12.86
CA THR A 169 0.21 0.41 12.63
C THR A 169 -0.83 -0.47 11.94
N GLU A 170 -0.39 -1.58 11.31
CA GLU A 170 -1.28 -2.60 10.74
C GLU A 170 -2.34 -3.10 11.74
N ILE A 171 -1.94 -3.24 13.01
CA ILE A 171 -2.81 -3.76 14.08
C ILE A 171 -3.91 -2.74 14.41
N GLU A 172 -3.56 -1.46 14.56
CA GLU A 172 -4.53 -0.38 14.78
C GLU A 172 -5.49 -0.25 13.59
N MET A 173 -4.96 -0.31 12.36
CA MET A 173 -5.77 -0.31 11.15
C MET A 173 -6.72 -1.52 11.10
N LEU A 174 -6.26 -2.71 11.49
CA LEU A 174 -7.10 -3.90 11.55
C LEU A 174 -8.23 -3.74 12.57
N GLU A 175 -7.94 -3.22 13.75
CA GLU A 175 -8.93 -2.96 14.79
C GLU A 175 -10.00 -1.98 14.30
N ASN A 176 -9.59 -0.91 13.64
CA ASN A 176 -10.48 0.04 12.98
C ASN A 176 -11.39 -0.66 11.95
N ILE A 177 -10.83 -1.46 11.05
CA ILE A 177 -11.61 -2.21 10.04
C ILE A 177 -12.62 -3.16 10.70
N LYS A 178 -12.25 -3.84 11.80
CA LYS A 178 -13.17 -4.69 12.56
C LYS A 178 -14.32 -3.86 13.12
N ASN A 179 -14.01 -2.76 13.79
CA ASN A 179 -14.98 -1.87 14.42
C ASN A 179 -15.94 -1.23 13.40
N TRP A 180 -15.47 -0.99 12.17
CA TRP A 180 -16.29 -0.44 11.10
C TRP A 180 -17.03 -1.52 10.29
N GLY A 181 -16.77 -2.80 10.59
CA GLY A 181 -17.39 -3.96 9.95
C GLY A 181 -16.85 -4.28 8.55
N TYR A 182 -15.72 -3.72 8.12
CA TYR A 182 -15.22 -3.84 6.74
C TYR A 182 -14.34 -5.07 6.49
N ILE A 183 -14.29 -6.04 7.42
CA ILE A 183 -13.42 -7.21 7.29
C ILE A 183 -13.67 -7.99 6.00
N GLU A 184 -14.92 -8.28 5.65
CA GLU A 184 -15.22 -9.03 4.42
C GLU A 184 -14.86 -8.25 3.16
N PHE A 185 -15.00 -6.92 3.18
CA PHE A 185 -14.54 -6.05 2.09
C PHE A 185 -13.01 -6.09 1.97
N MET A 186 -12.30 -5.96 3.09
CA MET A 186 -10.83 -5.97 3.12
C MET A 186 -10.23 -7.33 2.73
N LYS A 187 -10.97 -8.44 2.76
CA LYS A 187 -10.49 -9.72 2.18
C LYS A 187 -10.31 -9.66 0.66
N GLY A 188 -10.85 -8.64 -0.01
CA GLY A 188 -10.73 -8.45 -1.45
C GLY A 188 -9.41 -7.83 -1.92
N ILE A 189 -8.54 -7.36 -1.02
CA ILE A 189 -7.30 -6.67 -1.39
C ILE A 189 -6.25 -7.57 -2.03
N HIS A 190 -5.26 -6.95 -2.66
CA HIS A 190 -4.08 -7.62 -3.21
C HIS A 190 -2.80 -7.18 -2.49
N PHE A 191 -2.02 -8.14 -2.00
CA PHE A 191 -0.71 -7.90 -1.37
C PHE A 191 0.33 -8.97 -1.72
N CYS A 192 -0.08 -10.08 -2.33
CA CYS A 192 0.78 -11.23 -2.57
C CYS A 192 1.59 -11.03 -3.85
N TYR A 193 2.93 -11.04 -3.76
CA TYR A 193 3.80 -10.90 -4.93
C TYR A 193 3.75 -12.08 -5.91
N THR A 194 3.50 -13.29 -5.42
CA THR A 194 3.53 -14.51 -6.24
C THR A 194 2.25 -15.33 -6.06
N PRO A 195 1.08 -14.77 -6.43
CA PRO A 195 -0.20 -15.42 -6.19
C PRO A 195 -0.27 -16.79 -6.86
N HIS A 196 -0.87 -17.76 -6.16
CA HIS A 196 -1.08 -19.12 -6.67
C HIS A 196 -2.55 -19.31 -7.00
N ARG A 197 -2.85 -19.53 -8.29
CA ARG A 197 -4.24 -19.62 -8.81
C ARG A 197 -5.10 -18.42 -8.39
N ASN A 198 -4.54 -17.21 -8.49
CA ASN A 198 -5.16 -15.93 -8.07
C ASN A 198 -5.40 -15.76 -6.56
N TYR A 199 -4.86 -16.66 -5.72
CA TYR A 199 -4.96 -16.54 -4.26
C TYR A 199 -3.59 -16.23 -3.63
N PRO A 200 -3.55 -15.54 -2.46
CA PRO A 200 -2.33 -15.33 -1.71
C PRO A 200 -1.53 -16.64 -1.51
N CYS A 201 -0.23 -16.60 -1.76
CA CYS A 201 0.61 -17.81 -1.73
C CYS A 201 0.90 -18.28 -0.31
N GLY A 202 0.87 -17.41 0.69
CA GLY A 202 1.17 -17.77 2.08
C GLY A 202 2.66 -17.86 2.41
N ILE A 203 3.55 -17.64 1.45
CA ILE A 203 5.01 -17.83 1.64
C ILE A 203 5.88 -16.66 1.19
N CYS A 204 5.38 -15.74 0.36
CA CYS A 204 6.10 -14.51 0.03
C CYS A 204 6.14 -13.57 1.25
N ARG A 205 7.09 -12.63 1.31
CA ARG A 205 7.26 -11.74 2.47
C ARG A 205 5.96 -10.98 2.84
N PRO A 206 5.19 -10.39 1.90
CA PRO A 206 3.91 -9.79 2.23
C PRO A 206 2.91 -10.76 2.88
N CYS A 207 2.84 -12.01 2.40
CA CYS A 207 1.98 -13.02 3.02
C CYS A 207 2.45 -13.39 4.44
N GLN A 208 3.75 -13.47 4.66
CA GLN A 208 4.30 -13.74 5.99
C GLN A 208 3.96 -12.60 6.96
N GLN A 209 4.16 -11.34 6.55
CA GLN A 209 3.82 -10.16 7.36
C GLN A 209 2.35 -10.17 7.79
N LYS A 210 1.42 -10.42 6.87
CA LYS A 210 0.00 -10.54 7.21
C LYS A 210 -0.28 -11.68 8.21
N MET A 211 0.44 -12.80 8.15
CA MET A 211 0.33 -13.87 9.17
C MET A 211 0.95 -13.47 10.51
N GLU A 212 2.07 -12.74 10.51
CA GLU A 212 2.78 -12.25 11.70
C GLU A 212 1.97 -11.20 12.47
N CYS A 213 1.22 -10.35 11.75
CA CYS A 213 0.42 -9.27 12.32
C CYS A 213 -1.03 -9.68 12.67
N GLY A 214 -1.33 -10.98 12.76
CA GLY A 214 -2.67 -11.47 13.12
C GLY A 214 -3.74 -11.19 12.07
N MET A 215 -3.34 -11.10 10.80
CA MET A 215 -4.19 -10.81 9.66
C MET A 215 -4.44 -12.05 8.77
N GLU A 216 -4.40 -13.25 9.37
CA GLU A 216 -4.58 -14.51 8.65
C GLU A 216 -5.93 -14.61 7.91
N MET A 217 -6.94 -13.83 8.31
CA MET A 217 -8.23 -13.76 7.62
C MET A 217 -8.14 -13.25 6.19
N LEU A 218 -7.06 -12.54 5.82
CA LEU A 218 -6.77 -12.13 4.45
C LEU A 218 -6.24 -13.29 3.58
N LEU A 219 -5.87 -14.41 4.19
CA LEU A 219 -5.31 -15.56 3.51
C LEU A 219 -6.30 -16.73 3.53
N PRO A 220 -6.48 -17.44 2.41
CA PRO A 220 -7.28 -18.67 2.42
C PRO A 220 -6.61 -19.73 3.30
N LYS A 221 -7.40 -20.65 3.88
CA LYS A 221 -6.90 -21.71 4.78
C LYS A 221 -5.69 -22.47 4.23
N ARG A 222 -5.67 -22.77 2.91
CA ARG A 222 -4.53 -23.44 2.26
C ARG A 222 -3.25 -22.61 2.30
N ALA A 223 -3.34 -21.28 2.14
CA ALA A 223 -2.19 -20.39 2.25
C ALA A 223 -1.67 -20.30 3.69
N GLN A 224 -2.57 -20.27 4.67
CA GLN A 224 -2.19 -20.32 6.09
C GLN A 224 -1.45 -21.63 6.44
N ILE A 225 -1.89 -22.77 5.89
CA ILE A 225 -1.20 -24.06 6.05
C ILE A 225 0.20 -23.99 5.42
N ARG A 226 0.34 -23.46 4.20
CA ARG A 226 1.65 -23.28 3.55
C ARG A 226 2.58 -22.40 4.36
N TYR A 227 2.09 -21.31 4.94
CA TYR A 227 2.86 -20.47 5.86
C TYR A 227 3.37 -21.26 7.07
N LYS A 228 2.51 -22.05 7.73
CA LYS A 228 2.88 -22.85 8.90
C LYS A 228 3.96 -23.88 8.56
N ILE A 229 3.82 -24.58 7.42
CA ILE A 229 4.83 -25.53 6.93
C ILE A 229 6.16 -24.82 6.64
N TYR A 230 6.11 -23.67 5.95
CA TYR A 230 7.28 -22.88 5.64
C TYR A 230 8.01 -22.42 6.91
N SER A 231 7.28 -21.85 7.88
CA SER A 231 7.82 -21.34 9.14
C SER A 231 8.44 -22.46 9.98
N TRP A 232 7.77 -23.62 10.07
CA TRP A 232 8.33 -24.79 10.73
C TRP A 232 9.62 -25.26 10.07
N ARG A 233 9.69 -25.29 8.72
CA ARG A 233 10.90 -25.68 7.98
C ARG A 233 12.06 -24.73 8.25
N VAL A 234 11.81 -23.42 8.23
CA VAL A 234 12.82 -22.40 8.53
C VAL A 234 13.37 -22.57 9.94
N ALA A 235 12.49 -22.88 10.91
CA ALA A 235 12.89 -23.10 12.30
C ALA A 235 13.63 -24.43 12.55
N ASN A 236 13.35 -25.50 11.78
CA ASN A 236 13.81 -26.87 12.09
C ASN A 236 14.88 -27.45 11.14
N GLY A 237 15.11 -26.87 9.95
CA GLY A 237 16.16 -27.32 9.02
C GLY A 237 16.07 -28.80 8.57
N GLY A 238 17.07 -29.31 7.85
CA GLY A 238 17.28 -30.75 7.61
C GLY A 238 16.65 -31.40 6.35
N ILE A 239 16.94 -32.69 6.13
CA ILE A 239 16.53 -33.47 4.96
C ILE A 239 15.04 -33.83 4.99
N LEU A 240 14.51 -34.21 6.17
CA LEU A 240 13.11 -34.57 6.36
C LEU A 240 12.16 -33.42 5.99
N SER A 241 12.55 -32.19 6.35
CA SER A 241 11.78 -30.98 6.05
C SER A 241 11.79 -30.62 4.55
N ARG A 242 12.83 -31.03 3.80
CA ARG A 242 12.87 -30.91 2.32
C ARG A 242 11.95 -31.94 1.63
N ILE A 243 11.86 -33.16 2.16
CA ILE A 243 10.98 -34.21 1.62
C ILE A 243 9.51 -33.86 1.82
N ILE A 244 9.12 -33.43 3.03
CA ILE A 244 7.75 -32.98 3.34
C ILE A 244 7.33 -31.80 2.46
N TRP A 245 8.26 -30.86 2.18
CA TRP A 245 7.99 -29.73 1.29
C TRP A 245 7.72 -30.17 -0.16
N LYS A 246 8.50 -31.13 -0.69
CA LYS A 246 8.22 -31.70 -2.01
C LYS A 246 6.85 -32.37 -2.06
N LEU A 247 6.50 -33.18 -1.06
CA LEU A 247 5.21 -33.87 -1.00
C LEU A 247 4.02 -32.89 -0.89
N THR A 248 4.16 -31.81 -0.14
CA THR A 248 3.10 -30.79 0.02
C THR A 248 2.97 -29.84 -1.18
N ASN A 249 4.02 -29.69 -1.99
CA ASN A 249 3.98 -29.01 -3.30
C ASN A 249 3.58 -29.92 -4.47
N ILE A 250 3.55 -31.25 -4.29
CA ILE A 250 3.08 -32.19 -5.34
C ILE A 250 1.55 -32.22 -5.42
N PHE A 251 0.84 -31.82 -4.36
CA PHE A 251 -0.63 -31.73 -4.33
C PHE A 251 -1.19 -30.32 -4.55
N SER A 252 -0.37 -29.37 -5.01
CA SER A 252 -0.79 -28.00 -5.36
C SER A 252 -1.00 -27.81 -6.86
#